data_AF-X8CN20-F1
#
_entry.id   AF-X8CN20-F1
#
_cell.length_a   1.000
_cell.length_b   1.000
_cell.length_c   1.000
_cell.angle_alpha   90.00
_cell.angle_beta   90.00
_cell.angle_gamma   90.00
#
_symmetry.space_group_name_H-M   'P 1'
#
loop_
_entity.id
_entity.type
_entity.pdbx_description
1 polymer ?
#
loop_
_entity_poly.entity_id
_entity_poly.type
_entity_poly.pdbx_seq_one_letter_code
_entity_poly.pdbx_strand_id
1 'polypeptide(L)' 'MLVTGGAGFIGSALARRLSNAGHDVAVMDVLHPQVHAGN' A
#
# COMPACT_ATOMS: atom_id res chain seq x y z
N MET A 1 -3.56 -8.00 8.61
CA MET A 1 -2.59 -6.92 8.91
C MET A 1 -3.02 -5.65 8.22
N LEU A 2 -2.88 -4.49 8.86
CA LEU A 2 -3.16 -3.18 8.26
C LEU A 2 -1.85 -2.52 7.81
N VAL A 3 -1.78 -2.11 6.55
CA VAL A 3 -0.67 -1.32 5.99
C VAL A 3 -1.18 0.09 5.68
N THR A 4 -0.60 1.10 6.31
CA THR A 4 -0.85 2.51 5.99
C THR A 4 0.07 3.00 4.87
N GLY A 5 -0.39 3.97 4.08
CA GLY A 5 0.38 4.45 2.92
C GLY A 5 0.57 3.38 1.83
N GLY A 6 -0.33 2.38 1.78
CA GLY A 6 -0.16 1.20 0.94
C GLY A 6 -0.38 1.42 -0.55
N ALA A 7 -0.85 2.60 -0.97
CA ALA A 7 -0.85 3.00 -2.38
C ALA A 7 0.48 3.67 -2.80
N GLY A 8 1.34 4.04 -1.83
CA GLY A 8 2.66 4.58 -2.08
C GLY A 8 3.69 3.56 -2.58
N PHE A 9 4.90 4.05 -2.89
CA PHE A 9 5.99 3.24 -3.45
C PHE A 9 6.35 2.03 -2.57
N ILE A 10 6.70 2.27 -1.30
CA ILE A 10 7.09 1.20 -0.36
C ILE A 10 5.86 0.39 0.07
N GLY A 11 4.78 1.07 0.42
CA GLY A 11 3.57 0.44 0.94
C GLY A 11 2.96 -0.56 -0.05
N SER A 12 2.91 -0.22 -1.34
CA SER A 12 2.36 -1.11 -2.37
C SER A 12 3.23 -2.34 -2.59
N ALA A 13 4.56 -2.20 -2.54
CA ALA A 13 5.48 -3.33 -2.65
C ALA A 13 5.40 -4.25 -1.43
N LEU A 14 5.29 -3.68 -0.23
CA LEU A 14 5.12 -4.43 1.01
C LEU A 14 3.78 -5.18 1.03
N ALA A 15 2.67 -4.52 0.70
CA ALA A 15 1.35 -5.13 0.65
C ALA A 15 1.30 -6.31 -0.32
N ARG A 16 1.89 -6.17 -1.52
CA ARG A 16 2.03 -7.28 -2.49
C ARG A 16 2.81 -8.46 -1.91
N ARG A 17 3.96 -8.21 -1.25
CA ARG A 17 4.77 -9.27 -0.65
C ARG A 17 4.03 -10.01 0.46
N LEU A 18 3.34 -9.28 1.33
CA LEU A 18 2.56 -9.88 2.43
C LEU A 18 1.37 -10.69 1.91
N SER A 19 0.65 -10.16 0.90
CA SER A 19 -0.43 -10.90 0.25
C SER A 19 0.06 -12.18 -0.42
N ASN A 20 1.20 -12.13 -1.12
CA ASN A 20 1.80 -13.29 -1.76
C ASN A 20 2.30 -14.34 -0.76
N ALA A 21 2.61 -13.94 0.47
CA ALA A 21 2.95 -14.84 1.57
C ALA A 21 1.72 -15.47 2.24
N GLY A 22 0.50 -15.19 1.75
CA GLY A 22 -0.75 -15.76 2.26
C GLY A 22 -1.34 -15.03 3.47
N HIS A 23 -0.83 -13.83 3.78
CA HIS A 23 -1.43 -13.01 4.84
C HIS A 23 -2.70 -12.32 4.34
N ASP A 24 -3.69 -12.22 5.21
CA ASP A 24 -4.83 -11.33 5.00
C ASP A 24 -4.39 -9.88 5.27
N VAL A 25 -4.38 -9.06 4.22
CA VAL A 25 -3.81 -7.71 4.22
C VAL A 25 -4.86 -6.70 3.79
N ALA A 26 -5.06 -5.68 4.63
CA ALA A 26 -5.82 -4.49 4.29
C ALA A 26 -4.87 -3.29 4.13
N VAL A 27 -5.17 -2.42 3.18
CA VAL A 27 -4.43 -1.18 2.93
C VAL A 27 -5.30 0.03 3.24
N MET A 28 -4.71 1.03 3.89
CA MET A 28 -5.30 2.35 4.07
C MET A 28 -4.35 3.43 3.53
N ASP A 29 -4.86 4.29 2.66
CA ASP A 29 -4.11 5.40 2.10
C ASP A 29 -5.02 6.63 1.96
N VAL A 30 -4.46 7.82 2.15
CA VAL A 30 -5.17 9.10 1.99
C VAL A 30 -5.08 9.63 0.56
N LEU A 31 -4.26 8.99 -0.27
CA LEU A 31 -4.02 9.36 -1.66
C LEU A 31 -3.54 10.80 -1.83
N HIS A 32 -2.61 11.23 -0.97
CA HIS A 32 -2.16 12.62 -0.93
C HIS A 32 -1.60 13.05 -2.30
N PRO A 33 -2.08 14.16 -2.91
CA PRO A 33 -1.71 14.54 -4.28
C PRO A 33 -0.20 14.67 -4.51
N GLN A 34 0.57 15.15 -3.52
CA GLN A 34 2.03 15.23 -3.64
C GLN A 34 2.70 13.88 -3.95
N VAL A 35 2.12 12.77 -3.49
CA VAL A 35 2.67 11.41 -3.64
C VAL A 35 2.08 10.71 -4.87
N HIS A 36 0.92 11.15 -5.35
CA HIS A 36 0.14 10.44 -6.38
C HIS A 36 -0.22 11.29 -7.60
N ALA A 37 0.32 12.51 -7.71
CA ALA A 37 0.11 13.35 -8.88
C ALA A 37 0.65 12.65 -10.14
N GLY A 38 -0.25 12.37 -11.08
CA GLY A 38 0.10 11.79 -12.39
C GLY A 38 0.02 10.26 -12.50
N ASN A 39 -0.52 9.57 -11.49
CA ASN A 39 -0.90 8.15 -11.60
C ASN A 39 -2.23 7.98 -12.35
#